data_AF-A0A951D816-F1
#
_entry.id   AF-A0A951D816-F1
#
_cell.length_a   1.000
_cell.length_b   1.000
_cell.length_c   1.000
_cell.angle_alpha   90.00
_cell.angle_beta   90.00
_cell.angle_gamma   90.00
#
_symmetry.space_group_name_H-M   'P 1'
#
loop_
_entity.id
_entity.type
_entity.pdbx_description
1 polymer ?
#
loop_
_entity_poly.entity_id
_entity_poly.type
_entity_poly.pdbx_seq_one_letter_code
_entity_poly.pdbx_strand_id
1 'polypeptide(L)'
;MPEAVEPIRPQAKDVAFELERFELDPSGRLELNGRWFGVRGRRFVRPTLTFAGDGERSRSLADLEHKPWSPGEGELWTAAFPWEFEGAGVEDVELAVAPDIAIALPPPRGMPPAHRGGRRARARPRRGDGEQRDAPLDTTTADSDEAPRRREPSEIARLQRDVHQLTAEVASARRDLERVGAERDDALSARVQVLAERDEAALDRDRVAGERDAAAAERDAAWAERDAAWAERDAAWAERDATAAALARSTAEREEAASDRDQALAARDRALAERDAAIAARDAAAAERDAAAAARAAAGEERDAALAERDAADAERDKALDLGRQAWIERDAAIAKRDQAWAEREALASTTQQLQAERDEAMSARGAALVMRNATRAMPTSRSGDWVRRGLAALLLVAVVVGLLIVLHVF
;
A
#
# COMPACT_ATOMS: atom_id res chain seq x y z
N MET A 1 13.76 -24.83 41.31
CA MET A 1 14.53 -25.26 40.13
C MET A 1 13.63 -26.23 39.38
N PRO A 2 12.94 -25.82 38.30
CA PRO A 2 12.20 -26.80 37.51
C PRO A 2 13.22 -27.72 36.83
N GLU A 3 13.03 -29.01 37.03
CA GLU A 3 13.77 -30.10 36.43
C GLU A 3 13.64 -29.97 34.90
N ALA A 4 14.77 -29.83 34.19
CA ALA A 4 14.76 -29.69 32.74
C ALA A 4 14.28 -31.02 32.12
N VAL A 5 13.02 -31.06 31.68
CA VAL A 5 12.42 -32.22 31.02
C VAL A 5 13.04 -32.34 29.63
N GLU A 6 13.63 -33.51 29.37
CA GLU A 6 14.33 -33.82 28.11
C GLU A 6 13.37 -33.70 26.91
N PRO A 7 13.77 -33.05 25.80
CA PRO A 7 12.88 -32.82 24.67
C PRO A 7 12.51 -34.13 23.98
N ILE A 8 11.20 -34.37 23.82
CA ILE A 8 10.67 -35.55 23.15
C ILE A 8 10.79 -35.34 21.64
N ARG A 9 11.62 -36.16 20.99
CA ARG A 9 11.86 -36.06 19.55
C ARG A 9 10.80 -36.84 18.75
N PRO A 10 10.05 -36.19 17.85
CA PRO A 10 9.18 -36.86 16.88
C PRO A 10 9.97 -37.68 15.88
N GLN A 11 9.27 -38.61 15.22
CA GLN A 11 9.81 -39.40 14.12
C GLN A 11 10.11 -38.54 12.86
N ALA A 12 9.62 -37.30 12.79
CA ALA A 12 9.97 -36.30 11.77
C ALA A 12 11.20 -35.48 12.20
N LYS A 13 12.27 -35.50 11.40
CA LYS A 13 13.63 -35.08 11.78
C LYS A 13 13.83 -33.62 12.26
N ASP A 14 12.83 -32.74 12.12
CA ASP A 14 12.95 -31.29 12.37
C ASP A 14 11.87 -30.67 13.28
N VAL A 15 11.01 -31.49 13.90
CA VAL A 15 10.01 -31.01 14.89
C VAL A 15 10.50 -31.39 16.29
N ALA A 16 10.17 -30.62 17.32
CA ALA A 16 10.41 -31.02 18.71
C ALA A 16 9.25 -30.62 19.60
N PHE A 17 8.99 -31.43 20.63
CA PHE A 17 8.01 -31.13 21.66
C PHE A 17 8.65 -31.20 23.05
N GLU A 18 8.60 -30.10 23.78
CA GLU A 18 9.00 -30.05 25.18
C GLU A 18 7.77 -30.23 26.06
N LEU A 19 7.75 -31.34 26.82
CA LEU A 19 6.64 -31.65 27.71
C LEU A 19 6.80 -30.88 29.03
N GLU A 20 5.81 -30.07 29.39
CA GLU A 20 5.78 -29.37 30.68
C GLU A 20 4.96 -30.14 31.73
N ARG A 21 3.79 -30.67 31.34
CA ARG A 21 2.88 -31.37 32.26
C ARG A 21 2.07 -32.43 31.52
N PHE A 22 1.97 -33.62 32.10
CA PHE A 22 1.04 -34.65 31.62
C PHE A 22 0.48 -35.41 32.82
N GLU A 23 -0.76 -35.08 33.20
CA GLU A 23 -1.36 -35.49 34.47
C GLU A 23 -2.86 -35.79 34.31
N LEU A 24 -3.35 -36.75 35.09
CA LEU A 24 -4.79 -36.99 35.25
C LEU A 24 -5.33 -36.05 36.33
N ASP A 25 -6.17 -35.12 35.91
CA ASP A 25 -6.86 -34.19 36.79
C ASP A 25 -7.96 -34.92 37.60
N PRO A 26 -8.27 -34.50 38.85
CA PRO A 26 -9.36 -35.06 39.65
C PRO A 26 -10.74 -35.10 38.97
N SER A 27 -10.96 -34.31 37.92
CA SER A 27 -12.19 -34.35 37.11
C SER A 27 -12.27 -35.55 36.14
N GLY A 28 -11.25 -36.41 36.08
CA GLY A 28 -11.20 -37.57 35.18
C GLY A 28 -10.72 -37.23 33.77
N ARG A 29 -9.98 -36.13 33.62
CA ARG A 29 -9.44 -35.64 32.34
C ARG A 29 -7.93 -35.68 32.36
N LEU A 30 -7.32 -36.09 31.24
CA LEU A 30 -5.87 -35.98 31.05
C LEU A 30 -5.54 -34.60 30.49
N GLU A 31 -4.75 -33.83 31.22
CA GLU A 31 -4.22 -32.55 30.76
C GLU A 31 -2.78 -32.71 30.28
N LEU A 32 -2.53 -32.24 29.06
CA LEU A 32 -1.22 -32.25 28.42
C LEU A 32 -0.81 -30.82 28.08
N ASN A 33 0.29 -30.36 28.67
CA ASN A 33 0.90 -29.06 28.43
C ASN A 33 2.32 -29.22 27.92
N GLY A 34 2.69 -28.43 26.92
CA GLY A 34 4.07 -28.39 26.44
C GLY A 34 4.29 -27.30 25.40
N ARG A 35 5.43 -27.35 24.71
CA ARG A 35 5.82 -26.37 23.70
C ARG A 35 6.26 -27.06 22.42
N TRP A 36 5.79 -26.55 21.29
CA TRP A 36 6.17 -27.06 19.97
C TRP A 36 7.22 -26.16 19.31
N PHE A 37 8.21 -26.79 18.68
CA PHE A 37 9.27 -26.14 17.90
C PHE A 37 9.37 -26.77 16.50
N GLY A 38 9.69 -25.97 15.48
CA GLY A 38 9.83 -26.46 14.10
C GLY A 38 8.51 -26.77 13.37
N VAL A 39 7.38 -26.23 13.86
CA VAL A 39 6.01 -26.53 13.40
C VAL A 39 5.40 -25.47 12.49
N ARG A 40 6.14 -24.40 12.18
CA ARG A 40 5.68 -23.28 11.35
C ARG A 40 5.23 -23.75 9.97
N GLY A 41 4.00 -23.38 9.57
CA GLY A 41 3.41 -23.75 8.28
C GLY A 41 2.77 -25.14 8.23
N ARG A 42 2.74 -25.89 9.34
CA ARG A 42 2.08 -27.20 9.41
C ARG A 42 0.63 -27.06 9.88
N ARG A 43 -0.25 -27.93 9.37
CA ARG A 43 -1.67 -27.94 9.71
C ARG A 43 -1.92 -28.87 10.89
N PHE A 44 -2.11 -28.29 12.07
CA PHE A 44 -2.53 -29.03 13.24
C PHE A 44 -4.01 -29.44 13.09
N VAL A 45 -4.29 -30.70 13.39
CA VAL A 45 -5.64 -31.27 13.50
C VAL A 45 -5.97 -31.51 14.96
N ARG A 46 -7.18 -32.01 15.23
CA ARG A 46 -7.59 -32.37 16.59
C ARG A 46 -6.59 -33.36 17.21
N PRO A 47 -5.91 -33.01 18.31
CA PRO A 47 -4.96 -33.89 18.94
C PRO A 47 -5.59 -35.22 19.32
N THR A 48 -4.84 -36.29 19.13
CA THR A 48 -5.23 -37.66 19.45
C THR A 48 -4.18 -38.29 20.35
N LEU A 49 -4.61 -38.84 21.49
CA LEU A 49 -3.78 -39.73 22.31
C LEU A 49 -4.12 -41.19 22.01
N THR A 50 -3.11 -42.00 21.83
CA THR A 50 -3.22 -43.46 21.73
C THR A 50 -2.49 -44.09 22.90
N PHE A 51 -3.19 -44.91 23.67
CA PHE A 51 -2.65 -45.68 24.79
C PHE A 51 -2.52 -47.14 24.36
N ALA A 52 -1.39 -47.77 24.70
CA ALA A 52 -1.20 -49.20 24.53
C ALA A 52 -0.72 -49.83 25.84
N GLY A 53 -1.36 -50.94 26.24
CA GLY A 53 -1.01 -51.72 27.42
C GLY A 53 -1.79 -53.03 27.49
N ASP A 54 -1.16 -54.11 27.97
CA ASP A 54 -1.77 -55.45 28.13
C ASP A 54 -2.50 -56.02 26.90
N GLY A 55 -2.03 -55.67 25.69
CA GLY A 55 -2.60 -56.14 24.42
C GLY A 55 -3.82 -55.36 23.93
N GLU A 56 -4.24 -54.33 24.67
CA GLU A 56 -5.33 -53.44 24.29
C GLU A 56 -4.80 -52.07 23.83
N ARG A 57 -5.50 -51.46 22.88
CA ARG A 57 -5.20 -50.11 22.38
C ARG A 57 -6.45 -49.26 22.45
N SER A 58 -6.38 -48.13 23.14
CA SER A 58 -7.48 -47.16 23.19
C SER A 58 -7.04 -45.83 22.60
N ARG A 59 -7.96 -45.14 21.92
CA ARG A 59 -7.73 -43.86 21.27
C ARG A 59 -8.66 -42.82 21.89
N SER A 60 -8.08 -41.76 22.44
CA SER A 60 -8.81 -40.62 22.98
C SER A 60 -8.56 -39.36 22.13
N LEU A 61 -9.60 -38.58 21.88
CA LEU A 61 -9.54 -37.35 21.09
C LEU A 61 -9.63 -36.13 22.02
N ALA A 62 -8.77 -35.14 21.82
CA ALA A 62 -8.74 -33.96 22.68
C ALA A 62 -10.07 -33.20 22.69
N ASP A 63 -10.51 -32.70 23.82
CA ASP A 63 -11.69 -31.87 23.93
C ASP A 63 -11.52 -30.53 23.19
N LEU A 64 -12.65 -29.91 22.84
CA LEU A 64 -12.69 -28.67 22.05
C LEU A 64 -12.34 -27.42 22.85
N GLU A 65 -12.11 -27.55 24.15
CA GLU A 65 -11.86 -26.45 25.09
C GLU A 65 -10.66 -25.57 24.70
N HIS A 66 -9.60 -26.19 24.17
CA HIS A 66 -8.35 -25.51 23.81
C HIS A 66 -8.19 -25.31 22.30
N LYS A 67 -9.30 -25.27 21.55
CA LYS A 67 -9.28 -24.95 20.11
C LYS A 67 -9.13 -23.43 19.91
N PRO A 68 -8.25 -22.95 19.00
CA PRO A 68 -7.50 -23.70 18.00
C PRO A 68 -6.18 -24.29 18.53
N TRP A 69 -5.93 -25.57 18.24
CA TRP A 69 -4.74 -26.31 18.69
C TRP A 69 -3.47 -26.02 17.89
N SER A 70 -3.47 -25.01 17.02
CA SER A 70 -2.27 -24.60 16.27
C SER A 70 -1.36 -23.81 17.21
N PRO A 71 -0.19 -24.33 17.60
CA PRO A 71 0.69 -23.64 18.53
C PRO A 71 1.41 -22.46 17.86
N GLY A 72 1.63 -21.39 18.62
CA GLY A 72 2.72 -20.45 18.34
C GLY A 72 4.07 -21.10 18.61
N GLU A 73 5.11 -20.70 17.89
CA GLU A 73 6.45 -21.27 18.03
C GLU A 73 7.03 -20.99 19.42
N GLY A 74 7.27 -22.05 20.21
CA GLY A 74 7.73 -21.95 21.60
C GLY A 74 6.69 -21.45 22.61
N GLU A 75 5.43 -21.27 22.19
CA GLU A 75 4.33 -20.89 23.10
C GLU A 75 3.78 -22.10 23.86
N LEU A 76 3.16 -21.84 25.01
CA LEU A 76 2.52 -22.88 25.80
C LEU A 76 1.30 -23.41 25.04
N TRP A 77 1.32 -24.71 24.79
CA TRP A 77 0.27 -25.45 24.09
C TRP A 77 -0.39 -26.43 25.07
N THR A 78 -1.72 -26.44 25.07
CA THR A 78 -2.54 -27.25 25.98
C THR A 78 -3.55 -28.08 25.21
N ALA A 79 -3.69 -29.34 25.60
CA ALA A 79 -4.76 -30.22 25.16
C ALA A 79 -5.28 -31.05 26.33
N ALA A 80 -6.60 -31.14 26.46
CA ALA A 80 -7.28 -31.97 27.45
C ALA A 80 -7.94 -33.15 26.75
N PHE A 81 -7.90 -34.34 27.35
CA PHE A 81 -8.45 -35.57 26.78
C PHE A 81 -9.36 -36.27 27.79
N PRO A 82 -10.50 -36.83 27.38
CA PRO A 82 -11.27 -37.71 28.24
C PRO A 82 -10.47 -38.99 28.51
N TRP A 83 -10.49 -39.45 29.78
CA TRP A 83 -9.86 -40.71 30.17
C TRP A 83 -10.86 -41.86 30.01
N GLU A 84 -10.60 -42.75 29.04
CA GLU A 84 -11.48 -43.90 28.70
C GLU A 84 -10.71 -45.22 28.62
N PHE A 85 -9.51 -45.31 29.24
CA PHE A 85 -8.70 -46.53 29.20
C PHE A 85 -8.94 -47.41 30.43
N GLU A 86 -9.41 -48.64 30.19
CA GLU A 86 -9.77 -49.63 31.21
C GLU A 86 -8.68 -50.69 31.46
N GLY A 87 -7.52 -50.60 30.77
CA GLY A 87 -6.42 -51.57 30.89
C GLY A 87 -5.59 -51.44 32.18
N ALA A 88 -4.91 -52.52 32.60
CA ALA A 88 -4.24 -52.64 33.90
C ALA A 88 -2.85 -51.97 34.00
N GLY A 89 -2.52 -51.09 33.04
CA GLY A 89 -1.31 -50.27 33.05
C GLY A 89 -1.01 -49.72 31.65
N VAL A 90 -0.48 -48.50 31.58
CA VAL A 90 -0.09 -47.86 30.30
C VAL A 90 1.39 -48.16 30.05
N GLU A 91 1.69 -48.87 28.97
CA GLU A 91 3.06 -49.18 28.56
C GLU A 91 3.61 -48.10 27.60
N ASP A 92 2.81 -47.71 26.61
CA ASP A 92 3.16 -46.69 25.62
C ASP A 92 2.04 -45.66 25.47
N VAL A 93 2.43 -44.38 25.31
CA VAL A 93 1.54 -43.27 24.98
C VAL A 93 2.05 -42.56 23.74
N GLU A 94 1.19 -42.36 22.75
CA GLU A 94 1.52 -41.63 21.52
C GLU A 94 0.55 -40.47 21.30
N LEU A 95 1.08 -39.27 21.07
CA LEU A 95 0.32 -38.08 20.69
C LEU A 95 0.48 -37.79 19.21
N ALA A 96 -0.64 -37.75 18.49
CA ALA A 96 -0.71 -37.31 17.10
C ALA A 96 -1.46 -35.98 16.97
N VAL A 97 -0.83 -34.97 16.38
CA VAL A 97 -1.39 -33.61 16.20
C VAL A 97 -1.46 -33.17 14.74
N ALA A 98 -0.80 -33.88 13.83
CA ALA A 98 -0.85 -33.69 12.38
C ALA A 98 -0.61 -35.02 11.67
N PRO A 99 -0.95 -35.17 10.37
CA PRO A 99 -0.71 -36.42 9.62
C PRO A 99 0.75 -36.90 9.63
N ASP A 100 1.68 -35.97 9.82
CA ASP A 100 3.14 -36.17 9.80
C ASP A 100 3.81 -35.93 11.17
N ILE A 101 3.03 -35.69 12.22
CA ILE A 101 3.54 -35.42 13.58
C ILE A 101 2.88 -36.36 14.58
N ALA A 102 3.67 -37.36 15.00
CA ALA A 102 3.37 -38.24 16.12
C ALA A 102 4.59 -38.36 17.05
N ILE A 103 4.37 -38.22 18.36
CA ILE A 103 5.40 -38.26 19.40
C ILE A 103 5.05 -39.27 20.49
N ALA A 104 6.04 -40.00 20.99
CA ALA A 104 5.88 -40.86 22.16
C ALA A 104 5.97 -40.03 23.44
N LEU A 105 4.96 -40.10 24.31
CA LEU A 105 4.94 -39.41 25.59
C LEU A 105 5.27 -40.38 26.74
N PRO A 106 5.91 -39.90 27.82
CA PRO A 106 5.99 -40.68 29.06
C PRO A 106 4.58 -40.92 29.63
N PRO A 107 4.39 -41.95 30.48
CA PRO A 107 3.10 -42.19 31.12
C PRO A 107 2.67 -40.99 31.98
N PRO A 108 1.35 -40.70 32.07
CA PRO A 108 0.86 -39.56 32.83
C PRO A 108 1.15 -39.72 34.33
N ARG A 109 1.53 -38.63 34.99
CA ARG A 109 1.73 -38.62 36.44
C ARG A 109 0.38 -38.83 37.14
N GLY A 110 0.38 -39.64 38.20
CA GLY A 110 -0.84 -40.03 38.95
C GLY A 110 -1.36 -41.44 38.65
N MET A 111 -0.72 -42.20 37.75
CA MET A 111 -1.10 -43.57 37.40
C MET A 111 -0.22 -44.64 38.10
N PRO A 112 -0.76 -45.79 38.52
CA PRO A 112 0.04 -46.90 39.06
C PRO A 112 0.95 -47.51 37.97
N PRO A 113 2.21 -47.88 38.27
CA PRO A 113 3.07 -48.56 37.31
C PRO A 113 2.57 -49.99 36.99
N ALA A 114 2.63 -50.38 35.72
CA ALA A 114 2.19 -51.68 35.23
C ALA A 114 2.92 -52.86 35.91
N HIS A 115 2.17 -53.85 36.40
CA HIS A 115 2.72 -55.06 37.01
C HIS A 115 3.01 -56.13 35.93
N ARG A 116 4.29 -56.40 35.66
CA ARG A 116 4.69 -57.60 34.89
C ARG A 116 4.43 -58.87 35.68
N GLY A 117 3.35 -59.60 35.36
CA GLY A 117 3.04 -60.90 35.95
C GLY A 117 2.51 -61.90 34.91
N GLY A 118 3.31 -62.92 34.58
CA GLY A 118 2.96 -63.94 33.59
C GLY A 118 2.33 -65.23 34.13
N ARG A 119 1.87 -66.08 33.19
CA ARG A 119 1.58 -67.55 33.21
C ARG A 119 0.21 -67.82 32.55
N ARG A 120 -0.17 -68.98 31.98
CA ARG A 120 0.44 -70.20 31.40
C ARG A 120 -0.75 -70.99 30.79
N ALA A 121 -0.46 -71.87 29.82
CA ALA A 121 -1.41 -72.72 29.08
C ALA A 121 -2.09 -73.86 29.87
N ARG A 122 -3.24 -74.36 29.35
CA ARG A 122 -3.65 -75.78 29.07
C ARG A 122 -5.19 -75.91 29.00
N ALA A 123 -5.81 -76.38 27.91
CA ALA A 123 -6.03 -77.75 27.40
C ALA A 123 -7.39 -78.39 27.82
N ARG A 124 -8.19 -78.77 26.78
CA ARG A 124 -9.43 -79.59 26.71
C ARG A 124 -9.25 -81.04 27.26
N PRO A 125 -10.23 -82.02 27.31
CA PRO A 125 -11.42 -82.23 26.43
C PRO A 125 -12.69 -83.05 26.91
N ARG A 126 -13.72 -83.08 26.01
CA ARG A 126 -14.62 -84.15 25.45
C ARG A 126 -15.55 -85.12 26.26
N ARG A 127 -16.85 -85.12 25.82
CA ARG A 127 -17.80 -86.16 25.30
C ARG A 127 -17.95 -87.58 25.91
N GLY A 128 -19.21 -88.08 25.89
CA GLY A 128 -19.60 -89.51 25.83
C GLY A 128 -21.12 -89.75 25.68
N ASP A 129 -21.50 -90.76 24.87
CA ASP A 129 -22.84 -91.17 24.37
C ASP A 129 -23.38 -92.48 25.03
N GLY A 130 -24.61 -92.94 24.69
CA GLY A 130 -25.14 -94.34 24.81
C GLY A 130 -26.70 -94.41 24.97
N GLU A 131 -27.53 -94.97 24.06
CA GLU A 131 -27.90 -96.41 23.75
C GLU A 131 -28.66 -97.15 24.88
N GLN A 132 -29.60 -98.11 24.74
CA GLN A 132 -30.59 -98.64 23.76
C GLN A 132 -31.28 -99.90 24.44
N ARG A 133 -32.38 -100.45 23.85
CA ARG A 133 -32.85 -101.89 23.90
C ARG A 133 -33.55 -102.43 25.17
N ASP A 134 -34.38 -103.49 25.23
CA ASP A 134 -34.95 -104.57 24.35
C ASP A 134 -36.11 -105.25 25.18
N ALA A 135 -37.29 -105.61 24.62
CA ALA A 135 -37.75 -106.95 24.16
C ALA A 135 -38.32 -107.94 25.26
N PRO A 136 -38.79 -109.17 24.95
CA PRO A 136 -40.22 -109.59 24.93
C PRO A 136 -40.51 -110.90 25.72
N LEU A 137 -41.66 -111.57 25.54
CA LEU A 137 -41.79 -113.06 25.51
C LEU A 137 -43.20 -113.55 25.10
N ASP A 138 -43.22 -114.77 24.56
CA ASP A 138 -44.22 -115.46 23.74
C ASP A 138 -44.71 -116.76 24.44
N THR A 139 -45.65 -117.47 23.81
CA THR A 139 -45.94 -118.95 23.83
C THR A 139 -47.40 -119.39 24.10
N THR A 140 -48.05 -119.84 23.01
CA THR A 140 -48.59 -121.20 22.70
C THR A 140 -49.07 -122.08 23.88
N THR A 141 -50.21 -122.78 23.85
CA THR A 141 -50.47 -124.06 23.12
C THR A 141 -51.91 -124.56 23.32
N ALA A 142 -52.33 -125.46 22.43
CA ALA A 142 -53.67 -126.00 22.18
C ALA A 142 -54.15 -127.20 23.05
N ASP A 143 -55.45 -127.48 22.85
CA ASP A 143 -56.13 -128.79 22.75
C ASP A 143 -56.52 -129.58 24.03
N SER A 144 -57.81 -129.95 24.11
CA SER A 144 -58.36 -131.26 24.52
C SER A 144 -59.83 -131.18 24.98
N ASP A 145 -60.69 -131.94 24.30
CA ASP A 145 -62.05 -132.38 24.68
C ASP A 145 -62.11 -133.06 26.05
N GLU A 146 -63.06 -132.70 26.93
CA GLU A 146 -63.62 -133.67 27.89
C GLU A 146 -65.00 -133.28 28.46
N ALA A 147 -65.96 -134.22 28.38
CA ALA A 147 -67.32 -134.16 28.88
C ALA A 147 -67.41 -134.47 30.41
N PRO A 148 -68.56 -134.26 31.08
CA PRO A 148 -68.64 -133.61 32.38
C PRO A 148 -68.36 -134.53 33.57
N ARG A 149 -67.30 -134.22 34.33
CA ARG A 149 -67.06 -134.80 35.66
C ARG A 149 -67.77 -133.96 36.72
N ARG A 150 -68.62 -134.62 37.53
CA ARG A 150 -69.23 -134.03 38.73
C ARG A 150 -68.11 -133.52 39.64
N ARG A 151 -68.02 -132.20 39.79
CA ARG A 151 -67.06 -131.56 40.71
C ARG A 151 -67.44 -131.89 42.15
N GLU A 152 -66.50 -132.45 42.89
CA GLU A 152 -66.56 -132.64 44.34
C GLU A 152 -66.87 -131.29 45.04
N PRO A 153 -67.61 -131.26 46.16
CA PRO A 153 -67.98 -130.01 46.85
C PRO A 153 -66.80 -129.07 47.20
N SER A 154 -65.57 -129.60 47.27
CA SER A 154 -64.34 -128.88 47.63
C SER A 154 -63.73 -128.06 46.49
N GLU A 155 -63.86 -128.50 45.23
CA GLU A 155 -63.43 -127.72 44.05
C GLU A 155 -64.40 -126.58 43.77
N ILE A 156 -65.70 -126.82 43.94
CA ILE A 156 -66.74 -125.80 43.85
C ILE A 156 -66.49 -124.71 44.91
N ALA A 157 -66.12 -125.08 46.14
CA ALA A 157 -65.81 -124.13 47.22
C ALA A 157 -64.49 -123.34 47.02
N ARG A 158 -63.50 -123.90 46.30
CA ARG A 158 -62.30 -123.16 45.88
C ARG A 158 -62.63 -122.17 44.79
N LEU A 159 -63.28 -122.63 43.72
CA LEU A 159 -63.72 -121.76 42.62
C LEU A 159 -64.67 -120.66 43.10
N GLN A 160 -65.53 -120.93 44.09
CA GLN A 160 -66.39 -119.90 44.71
C GLN A 160 -65.58 -118.85 45.48
N ARG A 161 -64.52 -119.24 46.19
CA ARG A 161 -63.60 -118.29 46.86
C ARG A 161 -62.78 -117.51 45.86
N ASP A 162 -62.28 -118.17 44.81
CA ASP A 162 -61.52 -117.53 43.74
C ASP A 162 -62.40 -116.53 42.99
N VAL A 163 -63.66 -116.88 42.69
CA VAL A 163 -64.64 -115.94 42.13
C VAL A 163 -64.89 -114.78 43.08
N HIS A 164 -65.05 -115.01 44.39
CA HIS A 164 -65.27 -113.94 45.36
C HIS A 164 -64.05 -113.00 45.49
N GLN A 165 -62.85 -113.58 45.49
CA GLN A 165 -61.58 -112.85 45.53
C GLN A 165 -61.37 -112.05 44.24
N LEU A 166 -61.53 -112.67 43.06
CA LEU A 166 -61.46 -111.97 41.78
C LEU A 166 -62.54 -110.89 41.66
N THR A 167 -63.73 -111.10 42.22
CA THR A 167 -64.79 -110.08 42.26
C THR A 167 -64.37 -108.89 43.14
N ALA A 168 -63.72 -109.15 44.29
CA ALA A 168 -63.19 -108.11 45.17
C ALA A 168 -62.00 -107.37 44.54
N GLU A 169 -61.10 -108.09 43.86
CA GLU A 169 -59.97 -107.53 43.11
C GLU A 169 -60.45 -106.67 41.94
N VAL A 170 -61.43 -107.12 41.16
CA VAL A 170 -62.06 -106.33 40.09
C VAL A 170 -62.75 -105.09 40.67
N ALA A 171 -63.41 -105.19 41.82
CA ALA A 171 -64.01 -104.03 42.50
C ALA A 171 -62.98 -103.04 43.07
N SER A 172 -61.80 -103.53 43.50
CA SER A 172 -60.66 -102.69 43.90
C SER A 172 -60.04 -102.00 42.68
N ALA A 173 -59.73 -102.77 41.64
CA ALA A 173 -59.16 -102.27 40.40
C ALA A 173 -60.07 -101.25 39.71
N ARG A 174 -61.41 -101.43 39.77
CA ARG A 174 -62.37 -100.42 39.31
C ARG A 174 -62.29 -99.13 40.11
N ARG A 175 -62.23 -99.20 41.44
CA ARG A 175 -62.06 -98.01 42.30
C ARG A 175 -60.73 -97.29 42.06
N ASP A 176 -59.65 -98.04 41.84
CA ASP A 176 -58.36 -97.47 41.48
C ASP A 176 -58.39 -96.82 40.09
N LEU A 177 -59.05 -97.44 39.11
CA LEU A 177 -59.24 -96.87 37.78
C LEU A 177 -60.07 -95.58 37.83
N GLU A 178 -61.14 -95.55 38.63
CA GLU A 178 -61.95 -94.36 38.87
C GLU A 178 -61.15 -93.24 39.54
N ARG A 179 -60.34 -93.58 40.56
CA ARG A 179 -59.43 -92.64 41.22
C ARG A 179 -58.38 -92.08 40.27
N VAL A 180 -57.67 -92.93 39.53
CA VAL A 180 -56.71 -92.50 38.51
C VAL A 180 -57.40 -91.70 37.40
N GLY A 181 -58.63 -92.03 37.05
CA GLY A 181 -59.47 -91.26 36.13
C GLY A 181 -59.72 -89.85 36.64
N ALA A 182 -60.13 -89.70 37.90
CA ALA A 182 -60.35 -88.41 38.55
C ALA A 182 -59.05 -87.60 38.66
N GLU A 183 -57.96 -88.22 39.12
CA GLU A 183 -56.63 -87.59 39.20
C GLU A 183 -56.15 -87.10 37.81
N ARG A 184 -56.39 -87.90 36.76
CA ARG A 184 -56.09 -87.51 35.38
C ARG A 184 -56.95 -86.33 34.94
N ASP A 185 -58.25 -86.35 35.23
CA ASP A 185 -59.16 -85.29 34.80
C ASP A 185 -58.84 -83.96 35.53
N ASP A 186 -58.49 -84.01 36.81
CA ASP A 186 -57.98 -82.87 37.57
C ASP A 186 -56.66 -82.35 37.00
N ALA A 187 -55.71 -83.24 36.68
CA ALA A 187 -54.44 -82.87 36.07
C ALA A 187 -54.62 -82.26 34.67
N LEU A 188 -55.58 -82.76 33.88
CA LEU A 188 -55.96 -82.18 32.59
C LEU A 188 -56.56 -80.78 32.77
N SER A 189 -57.45 -80.60 33.75
CA SER A 189 -58.05 -79.30 34.06
C SER A 189 -57.00 -78.27 34.49
N ALA A 190 -56.08 -78.64 35.39
CA ALA A 190 -54.96 -77.80 35.79
C ALA A 190 -54.04 -77.46 34.61
N ARG A 191 -53.78 -78.42 33.71
CA ARG A 191 -52.98 -78.18 32.51
C ARG A 191 -53.68 -77.22 31.55
N VAL A 192 -55.00 -77.31 31.40
CA VAL A 192 -55.78 -76.36 30.58
C VAL A 192 -55.69 -74.95 31.17
N GLN A 193 -55.77 -74.79 32.49
CA GLN A 193 -55.62 -73.48 33.16
C GLN A 193 -54.23 -72.89 32.93
N VAL A 194 -53.15 -73.66 33.14
CA VAL A 194 -51.78 -73.20 32.88
C VAL A 194 -51.56 -72.80 31.42
N LEU A 195 -52.16 -73.53 30.47
CA LEU A 195 -52.08 -73.17 29.06
C LEU A 195 -52.82 -71.85 28.78
N ALA A 196 -53.99 -71.63 29.38
CA ALA A 196 -54.73 -70.39 29.24
C ALA A 196 -53.94 -69.19 29.81
N GLU A 197 -53.37 -69.32 31.00
CA GLU A 197 -52.51 -68.29 31.61
C GLU A 197 -51.27 -68.00 30.76
N ARG A 198 -50.65 -69.04 30.19
CA ARG A 198 -49.50 -68.89 29.29
C ARG A 198 -49.88 -68.15 28.02
N ASP A 199 -51.04 -68.45 27.44
CA ASP A 199 -51.52 -67.81 26.23
C ASP A 199 -51.89 -66.34 26.49
N GLU A 200 -52.49 -66.01 27.64
CA GLU A 200 -52.72 -64.63 28.08
C GLU A 200 -51.40 -63.87 28.29
N ALA A 201 -50.42 -64.48 28.97
CA ALA A 201 -49.09 -63.91 29.14
C ALA A 201 -48.31 -63.78 27.80
N ALA A 202 -48.65 -64.56 26.78
CA ALA A 202 -48.10 -64.38 25.43
C ALA A 202 -48.72 -63.15 24.76
N LEU A 203 -50.04 -62.98 24.82
CA LEU A 203 -50.73 -61.80 24.30
C LEU A 203 -50.25 -60.49 24.95
N ASP A 204 -50.03 -60.49 26.26
CA ASP A 204 -49.48 -59.33 26.97
C ASP A 204 -48.05 -58.99 26.53
N ARG A 205 -47.21 -60.00 26.31
CA ARG A 205 -45.85 -59.78 25.79
C ARG A 205 -45.89 -59.23 24.37
N ASP A 206 -46.77 -59.73 23.52
CA ASP A 206 -46.92 -59.24 22.14
C ASP A 206 -47.42 -57.78 22.13
N ARG A 207 -48.34 -57.42 23.03
CA ARG A 207 -48.80 -56.03 23.22
C ARG A 207 -47.66 -55.11 23.63
N VAL A 208 -46.90 -55.48 24.66
CA VAL A 208 -45.74 -54.69 25.13
C VAL A 208 -44.66 -54.58 24.05
N ALA A 209 -44.44 -55.64 23.26
CA ALA A 209 -43.52 -55.59 22.13
C ALA A 209 -43.99 -54.56 21.09
N GLY A 210 -45.27 -54.57 20.72
CA GLY A 210 -45.86 -53.59 19.81
C GLY A 210 -45.76 -52.15 20.31
N GLU A 211 -46.01 -51.92 21.61
CA GLU A 211 -45.84 -50.59 22.24
C GLU A 211 -44.37 -50.12 22.19
N ARG A 212 -43.41 -51.02 22.44
CA ARG A 212 -41.98 -50.72 22.34
C ARG A 212 -41.54 -50.39 20.92
N ASP A 213 -42.06 -51.12 19.93
CA ASP A 213 -41.75 -50.88 18.52
C ASP A 213 -42.32 -49.53 18.06
N ALA A 214 -43.54 -49.19 18.48
CA ALA A 214 -44.13 -47.87 18.21
C ALA A 214 -43.30 -46.73 18.84
N ALA A 215 -42.91 -46.87 20.11
CA ALA A 215 -42.07 -45.87 20.78
C ALA A 215 -40.66 -45.75 20.15
N ALA A 216 -40.11 -46.85 19.60
CA ALA A 216 -38.87 -46.81 18.85
C ALA A 216 -39.03 -46.05 17.54
N ALA A 217 -40.11 -46.30 16.79
CA ALA A 217 -40.41 -45.59 15.55
C ALA A 217 -40.63 -44.09 15.77
N GLU A 218 -41.34 -43.69 16.83
CA GLU A 218 -41.54 -42.28 17.20
C GLU A 218 -40.22 -41.58 17.53
N ARG A 219 -39.34 -42.24 18.28
CA ARG A 219 -38.00 -41.73 18.56
C ARG A 219 -37.22 -41.52 17.27
N ASP A 220 -37.17 -42.53 16.39
CA ASP A 220 -36.41 -42.46 15.15
C ASP A 220 -36.91 -41.32 14.24
N ALA A 221 -38.23 -41.10 14.18
CA ALA A 221 -38.83 -39.95 13.50
C ALA A 221 -38.36 -38.62 14.12
N ALA A 222 -38.38 -38.50 15.45
CA ALA A 222 -37.91 -37.29 16.13
C ALA A 222 -36.41 -37.02 15.91
N TRP A 223 -35.58 -38.05 15.84
CA TRP A 223 -34.16 -37.91 15.48
C TRP A 223 -33.99 -37.41 14.04
N ALA A 224 -34.76 -37.97 13.10
CA ALA A 224 -34.73 -37.54 11.70
C ALA A 224 -35.17 -36.07 11.53
N GLU A 225 -36.24 -35.66 12.20
CA GLU A 225 -36.70 -34.26 12.20
C GLU A 225 -35.65 -33.31 12.77
N ARG A 226 -35.03 -33.70 13.89
CA ARG A 226 -33.97 -32.91 14.51
C ARG A 226 -32.80 -32.76 13.56
N ASP A 227 -32.32 -33.84 12.97
CA ASP A 227 -31.19 -33.82 12.05
C ASP A 227 -31.49 -32.98 10.78
N ALA A 228 -32.73 -33.01 10.27
CA ALA A 228 -33.18 -32.12 9.21
C ALA A 228 -33.12 -30.64 9.65
N ALA A 229 -33.59 -30.30 10.85
CA ALA A 229 -33.52 -28.95 11.39
C ALA A 229 -32.08 -28.43 11.57
N TRP A 230 -31.15 -29.31 11.97
CA TRP A 230 -29.72 -28.96 12.01
C TRP A 230 -29.16 -28.67 10.62
N ALA A 231 -29.50 -29.50 9.62
CA ALA A 231 -29.08 -29.29 8.25
C ALA A 231 -29.61 -27.97 7.66
N GLU A 232 -30.89 -27.63 7.90
CA GLU A 232 -31.48 -26.36 7.49
C GLU A 232 -30.78 -25.17 8.15
N ARG A 233 -30.51 -25.27 9.45
CA ARG A 233 -29.79 -24.22 10.19
C ARG A 233 -28.39 -24.03 9.62
N ASP A 234 -27.64 -25.10 9.39
CA ASP A 234 -26.28 -25.01 8.87
C ASP A 234 -26.26 -24.43 7.44
N ALA A 235 -27.27 -24.76 6.62
CA ALA A 235 -27.46 -24.13 5.31
C ALA A 235 -27.74 -22.62 5.41
N ALA A 236 -28.61 -22.20 6.32
CA ALA A 236 -28.91 -20.78 6.56
C ALA A 236 -27.68 -19.99 7.04
N TRP A 237 -26.82 -20.61 7.86
CA TRP A 237 -25.56 -20.00 8.29
C TRP A 237 -24.57 -19.85 7.12
N ALA A 238 -24.45 -20.87 6.27
CA ALA A 238 -23.63 -20.81 5.07
C ALA A 238 -24.09 -19.69 4.12
N GLU A 239 -25.39 -19.53 3.92
CA GLU A 239 -25.96 -18.44 3.11
C GLU A 239 -25.68 -17.05 3.72
N ARG A 240 -25.85 -16.91 5.03
CA ARG A 240 -25.55 -15.66 5.74
C ARG A 240 -24.08 -15.28 5.58
N ASP A 241 -23.18 -16.25 5.77
CA ASP A 241 -21.73 -16.02 5.67
C ASP A 241 -21.31 -15.70 4.23
N ALA A 242 -21.92 -16.34 3.22
CA ALA A 242 -21.72 -16.00 1.82
C ALA A 242 -22.20 -14.57 1.49
N THR A 243 -23.35 -14.16 2.02
CA THR A 243 -23.90 -12.82 1.87
C THR A 243 -23.01 -11.76 2.53
N ALA A 244 -22.52 -12.04 3.75
CA ALA A 244 -21.59 -11.17 4.45
C ALA A 244 -20.28 -10.98 3.68
N ALA A 245 -19.73 -12.08 3.12
CA ALA A 245 -18.54 -12.02 2.27
C ALA A 245 -18.78 -11.23 0.98
N ALA A 246 -19.95 -11.38 0.35
CA ALA A 246 -20.31 -10.61 -0.84
C ALA A 246 -20.44 -9.10 -0.53
N LEU A 247 -21.04 -8.76 0.61
CA LEU A 247 -21.17 -7.36 1.04
C LEU A 247 -19.79 -6.75 1.33
N ALA A 248 -18.91 -7.48 2.03
CA ALA A 248 -17.55 -7.05 2.33
C ALA A 248 -16.71 -6.80 1.05
N ARG A 249 -16.86 -7.65 0.03
CA ARG A 249 -16.22 -7.41 -1.28
C ARG A 249 -16.77 -6.15 -1.95
N SER A 250 -18.10 -5.99 -1.96
CA SER A 250 -18.74 -4.81 -2.56
C SER A 250 -18.37 -3.51 -1.84
N THR A 251 -18.16 -3.53 -0.52
CA THR A 251 -17.68 -2.36 0.22
C THR A 251 -16.23 -2.03 -0.13
N ALA A 252 -15.36 -3.03 -0.19
CA ALA A 252 -13.96 -2.84 -0.58
C ALA A 252 -13.82 -2.26 -2.01
N GLU A 253 -14.59 -2.79 -2.97
CA GLU A 253 -14.63 -2.26 -4.34
C GLU A 253 -15.10 -0.80 -4.41
N ARG A 254 -16.08 -0.41 -3.58
CA ARG A 254 -16.55 0.98 -3.51
C ARG A 254 -15.52 1.91 -2.89
N GLU A 255 -14.78 1.46 -1.88
CA GLU A 255 -13.70 2.21 -1.24
C GLU A 255 -12.54 2.43 -2.21
N GLU A 256 -12.15 1.40 -2.96
CA GLU A 256 -11.13 1.50 -4.01
C GLU A 256 -11.56 2.48 -5.10
N ALA A 257 -12.78 2.35 -5.63
CA ALA A 257 -13.30 3.26 -6.64
C ALA A 257 -13.42 4.72 -6.12
N ALA A 258 -13.70 4.92 -4.83
CA ALA A 258 -13.71 6.25 -4.22
C ALA A 258 -12.30 6.84 -4.14
N SER A 259 -11.31 6.05 -3.71
CA SER A 259 -9.90 6.45 -3.70
C SER A 259 -9.40 6.83 -5.09
N ASP A 260 -9.70 6.02 -6.11
CA ASP A 260 -9.30 6.31 -7.50
C ASP A 260 -9.90 7.60 -8.03
N ARG A 261 -11.19 7.84 -7.72
CA ARG A 261 -11.86 9.09 -8.08
C ARG A 261 -11.20 10.29 -7.42
N ASP A 262 -10.86 10.20 -6.13
CA ASP A 262 -10.23 11.29 -5.40
C ASP A 262 -8.83 11.60 -5.95
N GLN A 263 -8.06 10.57 -6.30
CA GLN A 263 -6.77 10.73 -6.99
C GLN A 263 -6.92 11.39 -8.37
N ALA A 264 -7.93 10.99 -9.15
CA ALA A 264 -8.20 11.58 -10.46
C ALA A 264 -8.62 13.06 -10.35
N LEU A 265 -9.42 13.42 -9.35
CA LEU A 265 -9.79 14.80 -9.06
C LEU A 265 -8.56 15.64 -8.67
N ALA A 266 -7.71 15.13 -7.77
CA ALA A 266 -6.49 15.82 -7.39
C ALA A 266 -5.53 16.03 -8.59
N ALA A 267 -5.42 15.04 -9.48
CA ALA A 267 -4.63 15.16 -10.71
C ALA A 267 -5.21 16.22 -11.66
N ARG A 268 -6.54 16.24 -11.83
CA ARG A 268 -7.24 17.26 -12.62
C ARG A 268 -7.01 18.66 -12.08
N ASP A 269 -7.13 18.85 -10.76
CA ASP A 269 -6.96 20.17 -10.13
C ASP A 269 -5.53 20.67 -10.28
N ARG A 270 -4.52 19.77 -10.18
CA ARG A 270 -3.12 20.10 -10.48
C ARG A 270 -2.95 20.56 -11.94
N ALA A 271 -3.50 19.81 -12.90
CA ALA A 271 -3.40 20.15 -14.31
C ALA A 271 -4.09 21.49 -14.64
N LEU A 272 -5.21 21.81 -13.98
CA LEU A 272 -5.87 23.11 -14.12
C LEU A 272 -5.01 24.25 -13.57
N ALA A 273 -4.39 24.06 -12.39
CA ALA A 273 -3.49 25.06 -11.82
C ALA A 273 -2.25 25.31 -12.70
N GLU A 274 -1.67 24.24 -13.27
CA GLU A 274 -0.56 24.35 -14.23
C GLU A 274 -0.97 25.10 -15.51
N ARG A 275 -2.15 24.79 -16.05
CA ARG A 275 -2.70 25.50 -17.21
C ARG A 275 -2.88 26.99 -16.93
N ASP A 276 -3.48 27.33 -15.79
CA ASP A 276 -3.76 28.71 -15.43
C ASP A 276 -2.44 29.49 -15.20
N ALA A 277 -1.43 28.87 -14.60
CA ALA A 277 -0.09 29.45 -14.49
C ALA A 277 0.57 29.67 -15.86
N ALA A 278 0.44 28.71 -16.79
CA ALA A 278 0.96 28.85 -18.15
C ALA A 278 0.25 29.98 -18.94
N ILE A 279 -1.06 30.16 -18.76
CA ILE A 279 -1.82 31.28 -19.34
C ILE A 279 -1.30 32.61 -18.78
N ALA A 280 -1.15 32.72 -17.47
CA ALA A 280 -0.64 33.93 -16.83
C ALA A 280 0.78 34.28 -17.32
N ALA A 281 1.67 33.29 -17.45
CA ALA A 281 3.02 33.49 -17.97
C ALA A 281 3.00 33.95 -19.44
N ARG A 282 2.14 33.38 -20.28
CA ARG A 282 1.96 33.80 -21.68
C ARG A 282 1.49 35.25 -21.77
N ASP A 283 0.52 35.62 -20.94
CA ASP A 283 -0.06 36.97 -20.95
C ASP A 283 0.96 38.01 -20.47
N ALA A 284 1.77 37.68 -19.46
CA ALA A 284 2.90 38.52 -19.03
C ALA A 284 3.93 38.70 -20.16
N ALA A 285 4.33 37.61 -20.83
CA ALA A 285 5.26 37.68 -21.96
C ALA A 285 4.69 38.45 -23.18
N ALA A 286 3.36 38.45 -23.36
CA ALA A 286 2.72 39.28 -24.37
C ALA A 286 2.82 40.77 -24.00
N ALA A 287 2.49 41.13 -22.75
CA ALA A 287 2.60 42.50 -22.27
C ALA A 287 4.05 43.05 -22.35
N GLU A 288 5.06 42.23 -22.03
CA GLU A 288 6.47 42.60 -22.19
C GLU A 288 6.84 42.87 -23.65
N ARG A 289 6.35 42.04 -24.58
CA ARG A 289 6.59 42.25 -26.02
C ARG A 289 5.93 43.52 -26.52
N ASP A 290 4.71 43.81 -26.09
CA ASP A 290 3.99 45.04 -26.46
C ASP A 290 4.71 46.28 -25.92
N ALA A 291 5.18 46.24 -24.67
CA ALA A 291 5.99 47.31 -24.08
C ALA A 291 7.30 47.52 -24.84
N ALA A 292 8.00 46.44 -25.20
CA ALA A 292 9.23 46.51 -25.98
C ALA A 292 8.99 47.06 -27.40
N ALA A 293 7.87 46.71 -28.02
CA ALA A 293 7.49 47.25 -29.32
C ALA A 293 7.19 48.75 -29.25
N ALA A 294 6.46 49.20 -28.22
CA ALA A 294 6.20 50.62 -27.98
C ALA A 294 7.49 51.41 -27.74
N ALA A 295 8.42 50.89 -26.93
CA ALA A 295 9.71 51.51 -26.70
C ALA A 295 10.55 51.64 -27.98
N ARG A 296 10.54 50.63 -28.85
CA ARG A 296 11.22 50.68 -30.16
C ARG A 296 10.59 51.71 -31.09
N ALA A 297 9.26 51.84 -31.08
CA ALA A 297 8.56 52.85 -31.87
C ALA A 297 8.96 54.27 -31.42
N ALA A 298 8.93 54.55 -30.11
CA ALA A 298 9.36 55.83 -29.55
C ALA A 298 10.83 56.16 -29.89
N ALA A 299 11.75 55.20 -29.73
CA ALA A 299 13.15 55.39 -30.11
C ALA A 299 13.32 55.65 -31.64
N GLY A 300 12.43 55.08 -32.47
CA GLY A 300 12.37 55.36 -33.90
C GLY A 300 11.99 56.82 -34.17
N GLU A 301 10.94 57.31 -33.51
CA GLU A 301 10.49 58.71 -33.61
C GLU A 301 11.57 59.70 -33.14
N GLU A 302 12.23 59.42 -32.02
CA GLU A 302 13.35 60.24 -31.52
C GLU A 302 14.52 60.29 -32.52
N ARG A 303 14.89 59.15 -33.11
CA ARG A 303 15.93 59.10 -34.13
C ARG A 303 15.54 59.89 -35.37
N ASP A 304 14.30 59.75 -35.83
CA ASP A 304 13.83 60.45 -37.02
C ASP A 304 13.78 61.98 -36.78
N ALA A 305 13.41 62.43 -35.58
CA ALA A 305 13.50 63.83 -35.17
C ALA A 305 14.96 64.33 -35.15
N ALA A 306 15.89 63.57 -34.55
CA ALA A 306 17.31 63.94 -34.52
C ALA A 306 17.94 64.03 -35.92
N LEU A 307 17.52 63.14 -36.85
CA LEU A 307 17.95 63.21 -38.25
C LEU A 307 17.41 64.47 -38.94
N ALA A 308 16.15 64.85 -38.69
CA ALA A 308 15.57 66.08 -39.23
C ALA A 308 16.30 67.33 -38.71
N GLU A 309 16.65 67.38 -37.42
CA GLU A 309 17.45 68.46 -36.84
C GLU A 309 18.85 68.55 -37.47
N ARG A 310 19.52 67.40 -37.65
CA ARG A 310 20.82 67.35 -38.33
C ARG A 310 20.73 67.88 -39.75
N ASP A 311 19.74 67.43 -40.51
CA ASP A 311 19.56 67.84 -41.91
C ASP A 311 19.26 69.35 -42.01
N ALA A 312 18.51 69.91 -41.05
CA ALA A 312 18.30 71.35 -40.95
C ALA A 312 19.60 72.11 -40.64
N ALA A 313 20.41 71.63 -39.70
CA ALA A 313 21.71 72.22 -39.36
C ALA A 313 22.70 72.16 -40.53
N ASP A 314 22.72 71.04 -41.28
CA ASP A 314 23.52 70.91 -42.50
C ASP A 314 23.08 71.93 -43.56
N ALA A 315 21.77 72.13 -43.76
CA ALA A 315 21.24 73.14 -44.68
C ALA A 315 21.59 74.59 -44.25
N GLU A 316 21.60 74.88 -42.94
CA GLU A 316 22.05 76.18 -42.42
C GLU A 316 23.55 76.39 -42.62
N ARG A 317 24.37 75.35 -42.38
CA ARG A 317 25.80 75.39 -42.66
C ARG A 317 26.07 75.68 -44.13
N ASP A 318 25.37 75.00 -45.03
CA ASP A 318 25.54 75.19 -46.47
C ASP A 318 25.20 76.64 -46.89
N LYS A 319 24.10 77.21 -46.38
CA LYS A 319 23.78 78.65 -46.57
C LYS A 319 24.87 79.58 -46.05
N ALA A 320 25.41 79.31 -44.86
CA ALA A 320 26.48 80.11 -44.27
C ALA A 320 27.76 80.05 -45.12
N LEU A 321 28.10 78.86 -45.65
CA LEU A 321 29.22 78.70 -46.57
C LEU A 321 28.99 79.45 -47.89
N ASP A 322 27.78 79.45 -48.42
CA ASP A 322 27.41 80.19 -49.64
C ASP A 322 27.56 81.71 -49.43
N LEU A 323 27.03 82.24 -48.33
CA LEU A 323 27.19 83.64 -47.95
C LEU A 323 28.67 84.00 -47.74
N GLY A 324 29.43 83.11 -47.09
CA GLY A 324 30.88 83.26 -46.95
C GLY A 324 31.58 83.37 -48.31
N ARG A 325 31.24 82.49 -49.26
CA ARG A 325 31.79 82.56 -50.63
C ARG A 325 31.43 83.86 -51.34
N GLN A 326 30.20 84.34 -51.20
CA GLN A 326 29.77 85.63 -51.76
C GLN A 326 30.57 86.80 -51.16
N ALA A 327 30.70 86.84 -49.84
CA ALA A 327 31.48 87.87 -49.15
C ALA A 327 32.96 87.87 -49.57
N TRP A 328 33.55 86.70 -49.81
CA TRP A 328 34.91 86.58 -50.36
C TRP A 328 35.01 87.19 -51.76
N ILE A 329 34.07 86.87 -52.66
CA ILE A 329 34.01 87.43 -54.01
C ILE A 329 33.86 88.97 -53.96
N GLU A 330 32.98 89.48 -53.11
CA GLU A 330 32.78 90.92 -52.92
C GLU A 330 34.03 91.61 -52.39
N ARG A 331 34.70 91.00 -51.42
CA ARG A 331 35.97 91.50 -50.88
C ARG A 331 37.05 91.55 -51.96
N ASP A 332 37.19 90.50 -52.75
CA ASP A 332 38.18 90.44 -53.83
C ASP A 332 37.88 91.49 -54.91
N ALA A 333 36.60 91.70 -55.25
CA ALA A 333 36.18 92.78 -56.14
C ALA A 333 36.46 94.18 -55.56
N ALA A 334 36.26 94.38 -54.26
CA ALA A 334 36.57 95.63 -53.57
C ALA A 334 38.09 95.91 -53.54
N ILE A 335 38.91 94.87 -53.30
CA ILE A 335 40.37 94.95 -53.40
C ILE A 335 40.78 95.34 -54.82
N ALA A 336 40.24 94.68 -55.84
CA ALA A 336 40.53 95.02 -57.24
C ALA A 336 40.17 96.48 -57.58
N LYS A 337 39.01 96.98 -57.14
CA LYS A 337 38.63 98.39 -57.30
C LYS A 337 39.58 99.35 -56.58
N ARG A 338 39.99 99.01 -55.35
CA ARG A 338 40.96 99.80 -54.61
C ARG A 338 42.29 99.84 -55.38
N ASP A 339 42.78 98.70 -55.85
CA ASP A 339 44.04 98.60 -56.56
C ASP A 339 43.98 99.38 -57.91
N GLN A 340 42.84 99.36 -58.61
CA GLN A 340 42.58 100.24 -59.77
C GLN A 340 42.65 101.72 -59.39
N ALA A 341 41.98 102.14 -58.33
CA ALA A 341 42.00 103.52 -57.86
C ALA A 341 43.43 103.97 -57.45
N TRP A 342 44.23 103.07 -56.88
CA TRP A 342 45.65 103.33 -56.61
C TRP A 342 46.45 103.53 -57.90
N ALA A 343 46.27 102.66 -58.90
CA ALA A 343 46.94 102.80 -60.20
C ALA A 343 46.53 104.09 -60.93
N GLU A 344 45.25 104.46 -60.90
CA GLU A 344 44.76 105.75 -61.42
C GLU A 344 45.40 106.94 -60.70
N ARG A 345 45.51 106.87 -59.36
CA ARG A 345 46.13 107.92 -58.55
C ARG A 345 47.62 108.06 -58.84
N GLU A 346 48.32 106.96 -59.09
CA GLU A 346 49.72 106.93 -59.50
C GLU A 346 49.90 107.49 -60.93
N ALA A 347 49.02 107.13 -61.86
CA ALA A 347 48.98 107.73 -63.20
C ALA A 347 48.70 109.25 -63.15
N LEU A 348 47.77 109.69 -62.32
CA LEU A 348 47.52 111.11 -62.06
C LEU A 348 48.73 111.79 -61.43
N ALA A 349 49.40 111.17 -60.47
CA ALA A 349 50.60 111.72 -59.86
C ALA A 349 51.74 111.88 -60.89
N SER A 350 51.97 110.88 -61.74
CA SER A 350 52.99 110.94 -62.78
C SER A 350 52.68 111.98 -63.86
N THR A 351 51.42 112.09 -64.30
CA THR A 351 51.00 113.17 -65.24
C THR A 351 51.13 114.55 -64.61
N THR A 352 50.78 114.71 -63.32
CA THR A 352 50.99 115.97 -62.60
C THR A 352 52.48 116.31 -62.51
N GLN A 353 53.34 115.32 -62.25
CA GLN A 353 54.80 115.49 -62.25
C GLN A 353 55.33 115.87 -63.64
N GLN A 354 54.82 115.27 -64.71
CA GLN A 354 55.16 115.65 -66.09
C GLN A 354 54.75 117.09 -66.38
N LEU A 355 53.52 117.49 -66.06
CA LEU A 355 53.04 118.87 -66.23
C LEU A 355 53.86 119.86 -65.39
N GLN A 356 54.28 119.49 -64.19
CA GLN A 356 55.19 120.29 -63.37
C GLN A 356 56.56 120.43 -64.05
N ALA A 357 57.13 119.34 -64.58
CA ALA A 357 58.38 119.38 -65.31
C ALA A 357 58.29 120.23 -66.58
N GLU A 358 57.22 120.09 -67.38
CA GLU A 358 56.95 120.93 -68.56
C GLU A 358 56.78 122.41 -68.19
N ARG A 359 56.07 122.70 -67.08
CA ARG A 359 55.96 124.07 -66.55
C ARG A 359 57.32 124.61 -66.17
N ASP A 360 58.14 123.83 -65.47
CA ASP A 360 59.47 124.23 -65.02
C ASP A 360 60.44 124.42 -66.19
N GLU A 361 60.33 123.60 -67.24
CA GLU A 361 61.01 123.77 -68.51
C GLU A 361 60.54 125.04 -69.23
N ALA A 362 59.23 125.27 -69.36
CA ALA A 362 58.67 126.48 -69.96
C ALA A 362 59.08 127.75 -69.19
N MET A 363 59.10 127.68 -67.86
CA MET A 363 59.60 128.74 -66.98
C MET A 363 61.10 128.96 -67.16
N SER A 364 61.88 127.88 -67.30
CA SER A 364 63.33 127.94 -67.57
C SER A 364 63.63 128.48 -68.96
N ALA A 365 62.86 128.09 -69.99
CA ALA A 365 62.95 128.61 -71.35
C ALA A 365 62.56 130.09 -71.39
N ARG A 366 61.51 130.50 -70.67
CA ARG A 366 61.13 131.90 -70.50
C ARG A 366 62.21 132.68 -69.75
N GLY A 367 62.80 132.09 -68.70
CA GLY A 367 63.93 132.64 -67.96
C GLY A 367 65.16 132.81 -68.84
N ALA A 368 65.53 131.79 -69.62
CA ALA A 368 66.62 131.81 -70.59
C ALA A 368 66.38 132.82 -71.70
N ALA A 369 65.16 132.95 -72.21
CA ALA A 369 64.78 134.00 -73.15
C ALA A 369 64.89 135.40 -72.53
N LEU A 370 64.52 135.57 -71.25
CA LEU A 370 64.72 136.82 -70.51
C LEU A 370 66.20 137.14 -70.28
N VAL A 371 67.01 136.12 -69.98
CA VAL A 371 68.46 136.24 -69.80
C VAL A 371 69.16 136.53 -71.12
N MET A 372 68.79 135.89 -72.24
CA MET A 372 69.29 136.24 -73.58
C MET A 372 68.86 137.66 -73.99
N ARG A 373 67.65 138.09 -73.62
CA ARG A 373 67.17 139.47 -73.81
C ARG A 373 67.96 140.49 -72.96
N ASN A 374 68.47 140.08 -71.80
CA ASN A 374 69.33 140.93 -70.97
C ASN A 374 70.81 140.88 -71.39
N ALA A 375 71.31 139.74 -71.85
CA ALA A 375 72.69 139.56 -72.32
C ALA A 375 72.97 140.31 -73.64
N THR A 376 71.93 140.60 -74.42
CA THR A 376 72.01 141.51 -75.59
C THR A 376 72.05 143.00 -75.20
N ARG A 377 72.02 143.33 -73.90
CA ARG A 377 72.06 144.71 -73.37
C ARG A 377 72.97 144.82 -72.13
N ALA A 378 74.28 144.67 -72.26
CA ALA A 378 75.20 145.24 -71.27
C ALA A 378 76.66 145.29 -71.74
N MET A 379 77.11 146.49 -72.13
CA MET A 379 78.48 146.99 -71.94
C MET A 379 78.56 147.74 -70.58
N PRO A 380 79.76 147.96 -70.00
CA PRO A 380 79.96 147.84 -68.55
C PRO A 380 80.25 149.15 -67.79
N THR A 381 80.50 148.95 -66.48
CA THR A 381 81.10 149.84 -65.44
C THR A 381 80.09 150.68 -64.65
N SER A 382 80.23 150.98 -63.36
CA SER A 382 81.32 150.97 -62.36
C SER A 382 80.71 150.97 -60.94
N ARG A 383 81.27 150.25 -59.96
CA ARG A 383 82.09 150.75 -58.82
C ARG A 383 81.48 151.92 -58.01
N SER A 384 80.93 151.61 -56.83
CA SER A 384 80.84 152.56 -55.71
C SER A 384 81.96 152.27 -54.70
N GLY A 385 82.74 153.29 -54.39
CA GLY A 385 83.53 153.39 -53.17
C GLY A 385 83.00 154.59 -52.37
N ASP A 386 82.90 154.42 -51.06
CA ASP A 386 82.88 155.48 -50.04
C ASP A 386 81.57 156.13 -49.54
N TRP A 387 80.49 155.35 -49.34
CA TRP A 387 79.39 155.81 -48.45
C TRP A 387 79.11 154.94 -47.21
N VAL A 388 79.38 153.63 -47.25
CA VAL A 388 79.02 152.73 -46.13
C VAL A 388 79.90 152.94 -44.88
N ARG A 389 81.10 153.50 -45.02
CA ARG A 389 81.99 153.83 -43.89
C ARG A 389 81.49 154.99 -43.01
N ARG A 390 80.54 155.82 -43.49
CA ARG A 390 80.04 156.99 -42.74
C ARG A 390 78.80 156.71 -41.87
N GLY A 391 78.07 155.61 -42.10
CA GLY A 391 76.93 155.23 -41.26
C GLY A 391 77.32 154.50 -39.96
N LEU A 392 78.37 153.67 -40.02
CA LEU A 392 78.77 152.82 -38.89
C LEU A 392 79.47 153.59 -37.75
N ALA A 393 80.13 154.71 -38.06
CA ALA A 393 80.72 155.60 -37.05
C ALA A 393 79.68 156.41 -36.26
N ALA A 394 78.54 156.77 -36.87
CA ALA A 394 77.47 157.51 -36.21
C ALA A 394 76.66 156.63 -35.24
N LEU A 395 76.47 155.34 -35.57
CA LEU A 395 75.79 154.37 -34.71
C LEU A 395 76.59 154.03 -33.44
N LEU A 396 77.93 153.97 -33.54
CA LEU A 396 78.83 153.77 -32.39
C LEU A 396 78.88 155.00 -31.46
N LEU A 397 78.84 156.22 -32.01
CA LEU A 397 78.80 157.45 -31.21
C LEU A 397 77.49 157.56 -30.39
N VAL A 398 76.35 157.21 -30.99
CA VAL A 398 75.04 157.21 -30.30
C VAL A 398 75.00 156.16 -29.17
N ALA A 399 75.58 154.98 -29.37
CA ALA A 399 75.66 153.96 -28.31
C ALA A 399 76.53 154.40 -27.12
N VAL A 400 77.62 155.14 -27.36
CA VAL A 400 78.51 155.65 -26.29
C VAL A 400 77.86 156.81 -25.53
N VAL A 401 77.14 157.71 -26.21
CA VAL A 401 76.43 158.84 -25.55
C VAL A 401 75.25 158.34 -24.71
N VAL A 402 74.52 157.32 -25.16
CA VAL A 402 73.47 156.67 -24.35
C VAL A 402 74.07 155.94 -23.13
N GLY A 403 75.24 155.33 -23.26
CA GLY A 403 75.97 154.75 -22.13
C GLY A 403 76.45 155.81 -21.11
N LEU A 404 76.91 156.97 -21.57
CA LEU A 404 77.40 158.06 -20.71
C LEU A 404 76.26 158.80 -19.97
N LEU A 405 75.08 158.91 -20.60
CA LEU A 405 73.87 159.47 -19.97
C LEU A 405 73.26 158.57 -18.88
N ILE A 406 73.49 157.25 -18.95
CA ILE A 406 73.04 156.29 -17.92
C ILE A 406 73.97 156.30 -16.69
N VAL A 407 75.27 156.59 -16.88
CA VAL A 407 76.26 156.63 -15.78
C VAL A 407 76.25 157.96 -15.01
N LEU A 408 75.86 159.09 -15.64
CA LEU A 408 75.82 160.40 -14.97
C LEU A 408 74.54 160.69 -14.16
N HIS A 409 73.58 159.76 -14.10
CA HIS A 409 72.33 159.90 -13.31
C HIS A 409 72.33 159.11 -12.00
N VAL A 410 73.50 158.62 -11.56
CA VAL A 410 73.72 157.95 -10.27
C VAL A 410 75.07 158.43 -9.71
N PHE A 411 74.99 159.41 -8.79
CA PHE A 411 76.03 160.12 -8.04
C PHE A 411 76.82 161.24 -8.73
#